data_AF-A0AAE1B7G4-F1
#
_entry.id   AF-A0AAE1B7G4-F1
#
_cell.length_a   1.000
_cell.length_b   1.000
_cell.length_c   1.000
_cell.angle_alpha   90.00
_cell.angle_beta   90.00
_cell.angle_gamma   90.00
#
_symmetry.space_group_name_H-M   'P 1'
#
loop_
_entity.id
_entity.type
_entity.pdbx_description
1 polymer ?
#
loop_
_entity_poly.entity_id
_entity_poly.type
_entity_poly.pdbx_seq_one_letter_code
_entity_poly.pdbx_strand_id
1 'polypeptide(L)'
;MNETRLLTTLLCVCLGSQLSLTRPESFRTGRGIQQSKPDGDCIIGLQTFSNGTNVTLTHGLGCQKLTCKNSILVPLYEGCLYEGECYSYNLTFQGIEGDCFLYRCVRNMYYEEQGDHIVTIRRATVAPLCKDINGHCWKNGQTFTGRNADGEKRLCRCDIRNSRAIFYKC
;
A
#
# COMPACT_ATOMS: atom_id res chain seq x y z
N MET A 1 46.01 -44.30 -24.86
CA MET A 1 45.97 -44.01 -23.41
C MET A 1 44.66 -43.27 -23.17
N ASN A 2 43.64 -44.00 -22.73
CA ASN A 2 42.28 -43.48 -22.54
C ASN A 2 42.10 -43.12 -21.07
N GLU A 3 41.86 -41.83 -20.78
CA GLU A 3 41.41 -41.39 -19.46
C GLU A 3 39.88 -41.28 -19.46
N THR A 4 39.24 -42.21 -18.75
CA THR A 4 37.81 -42.23 -18.49
C THR A 4 37.52 -41.34 -17.29
N ARG A 5 36.93 -40.15 -17.52
CA ARG A 5 36.43 -39.28 -16.43
C ARG A 5 35.02 -39.72 -16.03
N LEU A 6 34.87 -40.21 -14.80
CA LEU A 6 33.58 -40.38 -14.14
C LEU A 6 32.94 -39.01 -13.90
N LEU A 7 31.79 -38.75 -14.52
CA LEU A 7 30.88 -37.70 -14.08
C LEU A 7 30.02 -38.25 -12.93
N THR A 8 30.35 -37.85 -11.70
CA THR A 8 29.50 -38.12 -10.54
C THR A 8 28.38 -37.08 -10.51
N THR A 9 27.17 -37.56 -10.73
CA THR A 9 25.91 -36.81 -10.70
C THR A 9 25.60 -36.36 -9.27
N LEU A 10 25.65 -35.05 -8.99
CA LEU A 10 25.03 -34.49 -7.78
C LEU A 10 23.54 -34.25 -8.07
N LEU A 11 22.71 -35.23 -7.71
CA LEU A 11 21.26 -35.03 -7.61
C LEU A 11 20.96 -34.17 -6.37
N CYS A 12 20.71 -32.88 -6.59
CA CYS A 12 20.12 -32.01 -5.58
C CYS A 12 18.62 -32.33 -5.51
N VAL A 13 18.21 -33.13 -4.54
CA VAL A 13 16.80 -33.42 -4.26
C VAL A 13 16.21 -32.19 -3.58
N CYS A 14 15.64 -31.28 -4.38
CA CYS A 14 14.71 -30.27 -3.87
C CYS A 14 13.44 -31.00 -3.43
N LEU A 15 13.35 -31.33 -2.14
CA LEU A 15 12.09 -31.64 -1.47
C LEU A 15 11.22 -30.39 -1.54
N GLY A 16 10.37 -30.36 -2.56
CA GLY A 16 9.32 -29.37 -2.75
C GLY A 16 8.28 -29.51 -1.65
N SER A 17 8.53 -28.89 -0.51
CA SER A 17 7.47 -28.50 0.41
C SER A 17 6.60 -27.49 -0.32
N GLN A 18 5.50 -27.95 -0.91
CA GLN A 18 4.42 -27.10 -1.36
C GLN A 18 3.83 -26.43 -0.11
N LEU A 19 4.44 -25.31 0.30
CA LEU A 19 3.75 -24.29 1.08
C LEU A 19 2.63 -23.79 0.20
N SER A 20 1.48 -24.45 0.32
CA SER A 20 0.21 -23.90 -0.10
C SER A 20 0.05 -22.60 0.68
N LEU A 21 0.39 -21.49 0.03
CA LEU A 21 -0.09 -20.17 0.38
C LEU A 21 -1.62 -20.24 0.24
N THR A 22 -2.28 -20.75 1.27
CA THR A 22 -3.69 -20.49 1.51
C THR A 22 -3.85 -18.99 1.37
N ARG A 23 -4.66 -18.58 0.40
CA ARG A 23 -5.08 -17.18 0.21
C ARG A 23 -5.28 -16.57 1.60
N PRO A 24 -4.68 -15.41 1.91
CA PRO A 24 -4.97 -14.74 3.16
C PRO A 24 -6.49 -14.55 3.17
N GLU A 25 -7.16 -15.22 4.11
CA GLU A 25 -8.57 -15.03 4.35
C GLU A 25 -8.77 -13.52 4.45
N SER A 26 -9.59 -12.98 3.56
CA SER A 26 -10.04 -11.61 3.68
C SER A 26 -10.47 -11.42 5.12
N PHE A 27 -9.82 -10.50 5.83
CA PHE A 27 -10.11 -10.18 7.22
C PHE A 27 -11.60 -9.80 7.27
N ARG A 28 -12.46 -10.79 7.51
CA ARG A 28 -13.86 -10.56 7.80
C ARG A 28 -13.81 -9.76 9.08
N THR A 29 -14.33 -8.54 9.03
CA THR A 29 -14.72 -7.80 10.24
C THR A 29 -15.73 -8.59 11.09
N GLY A 30 -16.19 -9.75 10.61
CA GLY A 30 -16.85 -10.79 11.40
C GLY A 30 -15.88 -11.48 12.38
N ARG A 31 -15.95 -11.07 13.65
CA ARG A 31 -15.70 -11.89 14.85
C ARG A 31 -14.61 -12.97 14.68
N GLY A 32 -13.38 -12.58 14.38
CA GLY A 32 -12.24 -13.40 14.76
C GLY A 32 -12.34 -13.65 16.26
N ILE A 33 -12.30 -14.92 16.68
CA ILE A 33 -12.56 -15.34 18.05
C ILE A 33 -11.57 -14.61 18.97
N GLN A 34 -12.00 -13.49 19.56
CA GLN A 34 -11.24 -12.78 20.58
C GLN A 34 -11.18 -13.67 21.80
N GLN A 35 -10.09 -14.42 21.94
CA GLN A 35 -9.77 -15.08 23.20
C GLN A 35 -9.25 -14.00 24.14
N SER A 36 -10.08 -13.62 25.11
CA SER A 36 -9.68 -12.69 26.16
C SER A 36 -8.75 -13.39 27.14
N LYS A 37 -7.53 -12.87 27.32
CA LYS A 37 -6.70 -13.24 28.46
C LYS A 37 -7.12 -12.44 29.69
N PRO A 38 -7.03 -13.02 30.91
CA PRO A 38 -7.37 -12.31 32.15
C PRO A 38 -6.57 -11.01 32.34
N ASP A 39 -5.39 -10.91 31.73
CA ASP A 39 -4.50 -9.75 31.83
C ASP A 39 -4.88 -8.59 30.89
N GLY A 40 -5.90 -8.77 30.03
CA GLY A 40 -6.36 -7.75 29.09
C GLY A 40 -5.56 -7.67 27.79
N ASP A 41 -4.72 -8.67 27.50
CA ASP A 41 -3.94 -8.79 26.28
C ASP A 41 -4.80 -9.20 25.08
N CYS A 42 -4.40 -8.77 23.88
CA CYS A 42 -5.09 -9.08 22.63
C CYS A 42 -4.31 -10.11 21.83
N ILE A 43 -5.02 -11.02 21.16
CA ILE A 43 -4.43 -12.04 20.29
C ILE A 43 -4.84 -11.74 18.86
N ILE A 44 -3.85 -11.63 17.95
CA ILE A 44 -4.07 -11.45 16.51
C ILE A 44 -3.31 -12.57 15.79
N GLY A 45 -4.03 -13.53 15.21
CA GLY A 45 -3.41 -14.73 14.65
C GLY A 45 -2.65 -15.52 15.73
N LEU A 46 -1.34 -15.67 15.55
CA LEU A 46 -0.44 -16.38 16.49
C LEU A 46 0.32 -15.45 17.44
N GLN A 47 0.10 -14.13 17.37
CA GLN A 47 0.83 -13.15 18.17
C GLN A 47 -0.04 -12.62 19.31
N THR A 48 0.57 -12.42 20.48
CA THR A 48 -0.05 -11.77 21.65
C THR A 48 0.51 -10.36 21.80
N PHE A 49 -0.37 -9.39 22.05
CA PHE A 49 -0.03 -7.99 22.25
C PHE A 49 -0.53 -7.54 23.61
N SER A 50 0.34 -6.89 24.38
CA SER A 50 0.01 -6.42 25.72
C SER A 50 -1.07 -5.35 25.70
N ASN A 51 -1.90 -5.29 26.74
CA ASN A 51 -2.88 -4.21 26.92
C ASN A 51 -2.24 -2.82 26.78
N GLY A 52 -2.88 -1.92 26.01
CA GLY A 52 -2.38 -0.59 25.65
C GLY A 52 -1.44 -0.55 24.44
N THR A 53 -1.00 -1.71 23.92
CA THR A 53 -0.09 -1.76 22.77
C THR A 53 -0.78 -1.34 21.48
N ASN A 54 -0.09 -0.51 20.69
CA ASN A 54 -0.52 -0.18 19.34
C ASN A 54 0.08 -1.18 18.34
N VAL A 55 -0.77 -1.75 17.50
CA VAL A 55 -0.40 -2.72 16.46
C VAL A 55 -0.77 -2.15 15.10
N THR A 56 0.15 -2.22 14.15
CA THR A 56 -0.14 -1.89 12.75
C THR A 56 -0.29 -3.17 11.97
N LEU A 57 -1.46 -3.37 11.37
CA LEU A 57 -1.76 -4.49 10.48
C LEU A 57 -1.70 -4.02 9.04
N THR A 58 -0.78 -4.61 8.28
CA THR A 58 -0.61 -4.39 6.84
C THR A 58 -0.97 -5.69 6.11
N HIS A 59 -2.25 -5.87 5.80
CA HIS A 59 -2.73 -7.03 5.04
C HIS A 59 -3.39 -6.58 3.74
N GLY A 60 -2.90 -7.12 2.61
CA GLY A 60 -3.40 -6.77 1.27
C GLY A 60 -3.17 -5.30 0.91
N LEU A 61 -4.24 -4.59 0.56
CA LEU A 61 -4.21 -3.16 0.18
C LEU A 61 -4.56 -2.20 1.34
N GLY A 62 -4.95 -2.74 2.49
CA GLY A 62 -5.36 -1.96 3.66
C GLY A 62 -4.21 -1.73 4.63
N CYS A 63 -4.28 -0.63 5.38
CA CYS A 63 -3.49 -0.45 6.57
C CYS A 63 -4.39 -0.05 7.73
N GLN A 64 -4.25 -0.75 8.86
CA GLN A 64 -5.01 -0.44 10.07
C GLN A 64 -4.05 -0.32 11.25
N LYS A 65 -4.23 0.71 12.06
CA LYS A 65 -3.60 0.78 13.38
C LYS A 65 -4.68 0.47 14.41
N LEU A 66 -4.44 -0.54 15.21
CA LEU A 66 -5.31 -0.98 16.29
C LEU A 66 -4.60 -0.68 17.61
N THR A 67 -5.34 -0.42 18.66
CA THR A 67 -4.84 -0.46 20.03
C THR A 67 -5.49 -1.62 20.75
N CYS A 68 -4.70 -2.39 21.48
CA CYS A 68 -5.25 -3.39 22.38
C CYS A 68 -5.77 -2.69 23.64
N LYS A 69 -7.04 -2.87 23.97
CA LYS A 69 -7.65 -2.33 25.20
C LYS A 69 -8.52 -3.39 25.86
N ASN A 70 -8.02 -3.96 26.97
CA ASN A 70 -8.72 -4.97 27.77
C ASN A 70 -9.23 -6.15 26.92
N SER A 71 -8.33 -6.79 26.18
CA SER A 71 -8.60 -7.88 25.23
C SER A 71 -9.41 -7.50 23.99
N ILE A 72 -9.74 -6.21 23.80
CA ILE A 72 -10.49 -5.72 22.65
C ILE A 72 -9.53 -4.93 21.76
N LEU A 73 -9.48 -5.29 20.48
CA LEU A 73 -8.81 -4.47 19.47
C LEU A 73 -9.70 -3.29 19.09
N VAL A 74 -9.24 -2.09 19.40
CA VAL A 74 -9.95 -0.86 19.05
C VAL A 74 -9.23 -0.21 17.87
N PRO A 75 -9.92 0.05 16.75
CA PRO A 75 -9.31 0.75 15.62
C PRO A 75 -8.96 2.18 16.03
N LEU A 76 -7.68 2.53 15.92
CA LEU A 76 -7.20 3.92 16.04
C LEU A 76 -7.20 4.63 14.70
N TYR A 77 -6.94 3.87 13.63
CA TYR A 77 -6.67 4.41 12.31
C TYR A 77 -6.97 3.38 11.25
N GLU A 78 -7.56 3.84 10.16
CA GLU A 78 -7.75 3.06 8.95
C GLU A 78 -7.20 3.83 7.75
N GLY A 79 -6.66 3.09 6.80
CA GLY A 79 -5.91 3.66 5.69
C GLY A 79 -5.66 2.63 4.58
N CYS A 80 -4.91 3.06 3.58
CA CYS A 80 -4.42 2.21 2.51
C CYS A 80 -2.90 2.11 2.56
N LEU A 81 -2.37 0.96 2.16
CA LEU A 81 -0.94 0.76 2.02
C LEU A 81 -0.50 1.27 0.64
N TYR A 82 0.56 2.07 0.60
CA TYR A 82 1.20 2.51 -0.63
C TYR A 82 2.71 2.51 -0.46
N GLU A 83 3.41 1.72 -1.28
CA GLU A 83 4.88 1.63 -1.29
C GLU A 83 5.48 1.30 0.09
N GLY A 84 4.80 0.42 0.83
CA GLY A 84 5.22 0.00 2.18
C GLY A 84 4.81 0.96 3.31
N GLU A 85 4.26 2.13 2.99
CA GLU A 85 3.79 3.11 3.97
C GLU A 85 2.26 3.16 4.08
N CYS A 86 1.79 3.54 5.26
CA CYS A 86 0.36 3.60 5.58
C CYS A 86 -0.18 5.02 5.50
N TYR A 87 -1.14 5.25 4.61
CA TYR A 87 -1.77 6.56 4.40
C TYR A 87 -3.20 6.60 4.92
N SER A 88 -3.61 7.72 5.51
CA SER A 88 -4.87 7.79 6.25
C SER A 88 -6.05 7.76 5.30
N TYR A 89 -7.15 7.17 5.75
CA TYR A 89 -8.43 7.33 5.09
C TYR A 89 -8.73 8.81 4.83
N ASN A 90 -9.15 9.12 3.60
CA ASN A 90 -9.51 10.47 3.17
C ASN A 90 -8.36 11.50 3.25
N LEU A 91 -7.12 11.12 3.51
CA LEU A 91 -5.96 12.00 3.37
C LEU A 91 -5.47 11.95 1.92
N THR A 92 -5.25 13.12 1.33
CA THR A 92 -4.64 13.22 0.00
C THR A 92 -3.13 13.28 0.16
N PHE A 93 -2.43 12.43 -0.56
CA PHE A 93 -0.96 12.35 -0.56
C PHE A 93 -0.44 12.29 -1.99
N GLN A 94 0.82 12.68 -2.18
CA GLN A 94 1.49 12.58 -3.47
C GLN A 94 2.15 11.21 -3.61
N GLY A 95 2.22 10.69 -4.83
CA GLY A 95 3.03 9.51 -5.13
C GLY A 95 4.50 9.72 -4.75
N ILE A 96 5.21 8.61 -4.50
CA ILE A 96 6.68 8.62 -4.34
C ILE A 96 7.37 9.05 -5.64
N GLU A 97 8.66 9.35 -5.54
CA GLU A 97 9.47 9.88 -6.63
C GLU A 97 9.23 9.15 -7.96
N GLY A 98 8.83 9.92 -8.96
CA GLY A 98 8.56 9.41 -10.30
C GLY A 98 7.08 9.40 -10.67
N ASP A 99 6.19 9.24 -9.69
CA ASP A 99 4.74 9.14 -9.86
C ASP A 99 4.03 10.47 -9.55
N CYS A 100 3.85 11.29 -10.59
CA CYS A 100 3.23 12.62 -10.47
C CYS A 100 1.71 12.54 -10.45
N PHE A 101 1.17 11.88 -9.43
CA PHE A 101 -0.25 11.82 -9.15
C PHE A 101 -0.52 12.09 -7.67
N LEU A 102 -1.68 12.68 -7.40
CA LEU A 102 -2.28 12.73 -6.08
C LEU A 102 -3.16 11.51 -5.89
N TYR A 103 -3.00 10.90 -4.73
CA TYR A 103 -3.75 9.73 -4.29
C TYR A 103 -4.54 10.04 -3.04
N ARG A 104 -5.57 9.25 -2.80
CA ARG A 104 -6.33 9.25 -1.56
C ARG A 104 -6.80 7.84 -1.26
N CYS A 105 -6.79 7.48 0.02
CA CYS A 105 -7.42 6.24 0.45
C CYS A 105 -8.93 6.41 0.48
N VAL A 106 -9.65 5.62 -0.31
CA VAL A 106 -11.11 5.62 -0.42
C VAL A 106 -11.68 4.29 0.07
N ARG A 107 -12.90 4.34 0.60
CA ARG A 107 -13.62 3.18 1.11
C ARG A 107 -14.56 2.69 0.03
N ASN A 108 -14.40 1.44 -0.36
CA ASN A 108 -15.32 0.73 -1.23
C ASN A 108 -16.16 -0.23 -0.39
N MET A 109 -17.47 -0.24 -0.62
CA MET A 109 -18.39 -1.23 -0.07
C MET A 109 -18.79 -2.20 -1.17
N TYR A 110 -18.62 -3.49 -0.92
CA TYR A 110 -19.13 -4.56 -1.76
C TYR A 110 -20.20 -5.34 -1.01
N TYR A 111 -21.15 -5.89 -1.77
CA TYR A 111 -22.18 -6.78 -1.27
C TYR A 111 -21.77 -8.21 -1.61
N GLU A 112 -21.63 -9.08 -0.61
CA GLU A 112 -21.59 -10.52 -0.86
C GLU A 112 -23.00 -11.03 -1.18
N GLU A 113 -23.10 -12.12 -1.93
CA GLU A 113 -24.38 -12.78 -2.26
C GLU A 113 -25.18 -13.19 -1.00
N GLN A 114 -24.50 -13.31 0.15
CA GLN A 114 -25.08 -13.65 1.45
C GLN A 114 -25.59 -12.42 2.24
N GLY A 115 -25.48 -11.21 1.69
CA GLY A 115 -25.99 -9.97 2.31
C GLY A 115 -25.01 -9.27 3.26
N ASP A 116 -23.84 -9.84 3.50
CA ASP A 116 -22.78 -9.20 4.29
C ASP A 116 -22.07 -8.09 3.48
N HIS A 117 -21.76 -6.99 4.16
CA HIS A 117 -21.02 -5.88 3.59
C HIS A 117 -19.52 -6.07 3.81
N ILE A 118 -18.76 -6.16 2.71
CA ILE A 118 -17.30 -6.09 2.78
C ILE A 118 -16.87 -4.65 2.56
N VAL A 119 -16.23 -4.09 3.59
CA VAL A 119 -15.59 -2.78 3.51
C VAL A 119 -14.13 -2.99 3.17
N THR A 120 -13.69 -2.49 2.01
CA THR A 120 -12.28 -2.42 1.66
C THR A 120 -11.83 -0.98 1.59
N ILE A 121 -10.60 -0.70 2.02
CA ILE A 121 -9.97 0.60 1.80
C ILE A 121 -8.88 0.38 0.75
N ARG A 122 -8.94 1.17 -0.32
CA ARG A 122 -7.97 1.12 -1.41
C ARG A 122 -7.51 2.52 -1.76
N ARG A 123 -6.38 2.59 -2.44
CA ARG A 123 -5.90 3.80 -3.08
C ARG A 123 -6.75 4.13 -4.30
N ALA A 124 -7.11 5.39 -4.46
CA ALA A 124 -7.69 5.95 -5.68
C ALA A 124 -6.87 7.17 -6.14
N THR A 125 -6.69 7.28 -7.45
CA THR A 125 -6.09 8.46 -8.08
C THR A 125 -7.08 9.61 -8.00
N VAL A 126 -6.65 10.72 -7.42
CA VAL A 126 -7.44 11.95 -7.27
C VAL A 126 -7.22 12.87 -8.46
N ALA A 127 -5.95 13.15 -8.79
CA ALA A 127 -5.60 14.05 -9.87
C ALA A 127 -4.16 13.78 -10.36
N PRO A 128 -3.87 13.94 -11.65
CA PRO A 128 -2.50 14.04 -12.14
C PRO A 128 -1.82 15.35 -11.68
N LEU A 129 -0.48 15.35 -11.70
CA LEU A 129 0.40 16.51 -11.49
C LEU A 129 1.34 16.65 -12.71
N CYS A 130 1.88 17.84 -12.95
CA CYS A 130 2.90 18.01 -14.00
C CYS A 130 4.27 17.60 -13.50
N LYS A 131 5.03 16.84 -14.30
CA LYS A 131 6.42 16.50 -14.01
C LYS A 131 7.36 17.43 -14.79
N ASP A 132 8.30 18.08 -14.12
CA ASP A 132 9.34 18.84 -14.80
C ASP A 132 10.54 17.96 -15.21
N ILE A 133 11.53 18.57 -15.89
CA ILE A 133 12.73 17.87 -16.37
C ILE A 133 13.61 17.30 -15.23
N ASN A 134 13.51 17.84 -14.02
CA ASN A 134 14.23 17.34 -12.84
C ASN A 134 13.42 16.27 -12.09
N GLY A 135 12.23 15.93 -12.56
CA GLY A 135 11.34 14.97 -11.93
C GLY A 135 10.45 15.54 -10.83
N HIS A 136 10.46 16.85 -10.59
CA HIS A 136 9.59 17.47 -9.58
C HIS A 136 8.14 17.55 -10.08
N CYS A 137 7.18 17.32 -9.18
CA CYS A 137 5.77 17.34 -9.52
C CYS A 137 5.11 18.66 -9.09
N TRP A 138 4.30 19.24 -9.98
CA TRP A 138 3.65 20.53 -9.82
C TRP A 138 2.13 20.39 -9.93
N LYS A 139 1.38 21.10 -9.08
CA LYS A 139 -0.09 21.09 -9.13
C LYS A 139 -0.59 21.82 -10.37
N ASN A 140 -1.76 21.42 -10.88
CA ASN A 140 -2.39 22.11 -11.99
C ASN A 140 -2.57 23.61 -11.69
N GLY A 141 -2.17 24.46 -12.63
CA GLY A 141 -2.19 25.91 -12.50
C GLY A 141 -1.02 26.53 -11.73
N GLN A 142 -0.20 25.73 -11.03
CA GLN A 142 0.97 26.21 -10.29
C GLN A 142 2.06 26.70 -11.26
N THR A 143 2.70 27.81 -10.90
CA THR A 143 3.84 28.36 -11.63
C THR A 143 5.15 27.99 -10.96
N PHE A 144 6.19 27.73 -11.75
CA PHE A 144 7.52 27.37 -11.27
C PHE A 144 8.61 27.83 -12.25
N THR A 145 9.85 27.96 -11.77
CA THR A 145 10.98 28.28 -12.63
C THR A 145 11.58 26.99 -13.20
N GLY A 146 11.35 26.74 -14.49
CA GLY A 146 11.88 25.59 -15.21
C GLY A 146 12.98 25.98 -16.20
N ARG A 147 13.48 25.00 -16.96
CA ARG A 147 14.34 25.23 -18.14
C ARG A 147 13.61 24.76 -19.39
N ASN A 148 13.73 25.51 -20.49
CA ASN A 148 13.24 25.07 -21.80
C ASN A 148 14.20 24.05 -22.46
N ALA A 149 13.90 23.62 -23.68
CA ALA A 149 14.74 22.70 -24.45
C ALA A 149 16.17 23.22 -24.67
N ASP A 150 16.35 24.54 -24.75
CA ASP A 150 17.65 25.21 -24.91
C ASP A 150 18.40 25.41 -23.58
N GLY A 151 17.80 25.02 -22.44
CA GLY A 151 18.38 25.15 -21.11
C GLY A 151 18.21 26.54 -20.46
N GLU A 152 17.50 27.47 -21.11
CA GLU A 152 17.19 28.79 -20.56
C GLU A 152 16.18 28.71 -19.41
N LYS A 153 16.43 29.44 -18.32
CA LYS A 153 15.47 29.55 -17.22
C LYS A 153 14.24 30.35 -17.66
N ARG A 154 13.05 29.78 -17.49
CA ARG A 154 11.78 30.44 -17.79
C ARG A 154 10.74 30.19 -16.70
N LEU A 155 9.79 31.11 -16.58
CA LEU A 155 8.62 30.91 -15.74
C LEU A 155 7.64 29.99 -16.48
N CYS A 156 7.47 28.78 -15.96
CA CYS A 156 6.60 27.78 -16.52
C CYS A 156 5.32 27.68 -15.68
N ARG A 157 4.21 27.29 -16.31
CA ARG A 157 2.95 26.96 -15.63
C ARG A 157 2.53 25.55 -15.96
N CYS A 158 2.18 24.77 -14.94
CA CYS A 158 1.58 23.46 -15.12
C CYS A 158 0.15 23.62 -15.67
N ASP A 159 -0.14 23.00 -16.82
CA ASP A 159 -1.47 23.00 -17.45
C ASP A 159 -1.83 21.56 -17.84
N ILE A 160 -2.73 20.96 -17.06
CA ILE A 160 -3.21 19.60 -17.28
C ILE A 160 -4.49 19.65 -18.11
N ARG A 161 -4.45 19.11 -19.33
CA ARG A 161 -5.62 19.01 -20.21
C ARG A 161 -6.07 17.56 -20.37
N ASN A 162 -7.36 17.31 -20.24
CA ASN A 162 -8.01 16.01 -20.46
C ASN A 162 -7.46 14.84 -19.62
N SER A 163 -7.07 15.10 -18.37
CA SER A 163 -6.71 14.09 -17.34
C SER A 163 -5.58 13.10 -17.69
N ARG A 164 -4.92 13.26 -18.85
CA ARG A 164 -3.88 12.34 -19.35
C ARG A 164 -2.69 13.06 -19.96
N ALA A 165 -2.88 14.26 -20.49
CA ALA A 165 -1.82 14.99 -21.16
C ALA A 165 -1.25 16.04 -20.19
N ILE A 166 -0.03 15.76 -19.74
CA ILE A 166 0.74 16.63 -18.86
C ILE A 166 1.54 17.57 -19.76
N PHE A 167 1.18 18.86 -19.74
CA PHE A 167 1.97 19.90 -20.39
C PHE A 167 2.41 20.92 -19.35
N TYR A 168 3.61 21.44 -19.50
CA TYR A 168 3.97 22.70 -18.89
C TYR A 168 4.28 23.69 -20.00
N LYS A 169 3.71 24.90 -19.89
CA LYS A 169 3.98 25.98 -20.83
C LYS A 169 5.04 26.88 -20.23
N CYS A 170 6.20 26.91 -20.89
CA CYS A 170 7.22 27.95 -20.83
C CYS A 170 7.27 28.63 -22.23
#